data_AF-A0A6S7I876-F1
#
_entry.id   AF-A0A6S7I876-F1
#
_cell.length_a   1.000
_cell.length_b   1.000
_cell.length_c   1.000
_cell.angle_alpha   90.00
_cell.angle_beta   90.00
_cell.angle_gamma   90.00
#
_symmetry.space_group_name_H-M   'P 1'
#
loop_
_entity.id
_entity.type
_entity.pdbx_description
1 polymer ?
#
loop_
_entity_poly.entity_id
_entity_poly.type
_entity_poly.pdbx_seq_one_letter_code
_entity_poly.pdbx_strand_id
1 'polypeptide(L)'
;MENYRTPKNCDQFLSPRVNPEIWARLQSSVKRTDIKSSVLQDILLSVSSPIINTMEALLQSREKKASSNYKALLSNFSDSNALLGHAHREMSFNRRDALRSHLNPEFRQEFSLVVKPTGFLFADDQSKTIQDIRATNKVVNTVTQGTPYNRESSRFQSPQPYRIQPENLFYGKG
;
A
#
# COMPACT_ATOMS: atom_id res chain seq x y z
N MET A 1 -18.83 -2.18 7.49
CA MET A 1 -18.61 -3.63 7.72
C MET A 1 -19.33 -4.15 8.98
N GLU A 2 -19.94 -3.29 9.82
CA GLU A 2 -20.62 -3.70 11.07
C GLU A 2 -21.89 -4.56 10.94
N ASN A 3 -22.39 -4.80 9.72
CA ASN A 3 -23.68 -5.47 9.51
C ASN A 3 -23.60 -7.01 9.51
N TYR A 4 -22.41 -7.61 9.51
CA TYR A 4 -22.24 -9.05 9.41
C TYR A 4 -21.60 -9.61 10.68
N ARG A 5 -22.44 -10.05 11.62
CA ARG A 5 -21.95 -10.71 12.84
C ARG A 5 -21.45 -12.10 12.52
N THR A 6 -20.24 -12.39 12.98
CA THR A 6 -19.66 -13.74 12.98
C THR A 6 -20.49 -14.65 13.88
N PRO A 7 -20.88 -15.86 13.42
CA PRO A 7 -21.54 -16.86 14.26
C PRO A 7 -20.69 -17.24 15.47
N LYS A 8 -21.34 -17.54 16.60
CA LYS A 8 -20.67 -17.86 17.89
C LYS A 8 -19.81 -19.13 17.86
N ASN A 9 -19.94 -19.97 16.84
CA ASN A 9 -19.13 -21.18 16.66
C ASN A 9 -17.88 -20.93 15.80
N CYS A 10 -17.64 -19.69 15.37
CA CYS A 10 -16.56 -19.30 14.49
C CYS A 10 -15.61 -18.29 15.16
N ASP A 11 -15.21 -18.53 16.42
CA ASP A 11 -14.40 -17.59 17.21
C ASP A 11 -13.01 -17.32 16.62
N GLN A 12 -12.49 -18.25 15.81
CA GLN A 12 -11.22 -18.10 15.09
C GLN A 12 -11.37 -17.31 13.77
N PHE A 13 -12.58 -16.87 13.46
CA PHE A 13 -12.90 -16.16 12.22
C PHE A 13 -12.65 -14.66 12.37
N LEU A 14 -11.37 -14.33 12.53
CA LEU A 14 -10.86 -12.97 12.73
C LEU A 14 -9.61 -12.73 11.88
N SER A 15 -9.26 -11.47 11.69
CA SER A 15 -8.03 -11.04 11.00
C SER A 15 -6.95 -10.82 12.05
N PRO A 16 -5.99 -11.75 12.20
CA PRO A 16 -4.96 -11.63 13.22
C PRO A 16 -4.08 -10.41 12.94
N ARG A 17 -3.71 -9.70 14.00
CA ARG A 17 -2.77 -8.58 13.93
C ARG A 17 -1.39 -9.05 14.32
N VAL A 18 -0.38 -8.49 13.67
CA VAL A 18 1.02 -8.69 14.10
C VAL A 18 1.18 -8.17 15.53
N ASN A 19 1.82 -8.96 16.39
CA ASN A 19 2.07 -8.57 17.76
C ASN A 19 2.78 -7.20 17.86
N PRO A 20 2.36 -6.29 18.76
CA PRO A 20 2.90 -4.92 18.85
C PRO A 20 4.43 -4.84 18.99
N GLU A 21 5.03 -5.75 19.75
CA GLU A 21 6.47 -5.83 20.00
C GLU A 21 7.27 -6.17 18.72
N ILE A 22 6.70 -7.01 17.86
CA ILE A 22 7.27 -7.34 16.55
C ILE A 22 6.98 -6.17 15.59
N TRP A 23 5.74 -5.70 15.56
CA TRP A 23 5.29 -4.61 14.72
C TRP A 23 6.16 -3.37 14.87
N ALA A 24 6.50 -2.97 16.09
CA ALA A 24 7.35 -1.81 16.36
C ALA A 24 8.69 -1.87 15.62
N ARG A 25 9.26 -3.07 15.45
CA ARG A 25 10.59 -3.30 14.85
C ARG A 25 10.58 -3.47 13.34
N LEU A 26 9.42 -3.63 12.71
CA LEU A 26 9.32 -3.83 11.26
C LEU A 26 9.57 -2.53 10.48
N GLN A 27 10.19 -2.67 9.30
CA GLN A 27 10.38 -1.59 8.34
C GLN A 27 9.04 -1.08 7.79
N SER A 28 8.96 0.20 7.43
CA SER A 28 7.75 0.83 6.89
C SER A 28 7.22 0.17 5.62
N SER A 29 8.11 -0.33 4.76
CA SER A 29 7.75 -1.07 3.53
C SER A 29 7.03 -2.39 3.87
N VAL A 30 7.57 -3.15 4.82
CA VAL A 30 6.98 -4.42 5.29
C VAL A 30 5.63 -4.18 5.97
N LYS A 31 5.55 -3.16 6.85
CA LYS A 31 4.30 -2.74 7.49
C LYS A 31 3.22 -2.40 6.48
N ARG A 32 3.58 -1.67 5.42
CA ARG A 32 2.64 -1.29 4.35
C ARG A 32 2.11 -2.52 3.61
N THR A 33 2.96 -3.49 3.30
CA THR A 33 2.55 -4.75 2.68
C THR A 33 1.63 -5.56 3.59
N ASP A 34 1.96 -5.67 4.87
CA ASP A 34 1.15 -6.39 5.86
C ASP A 34 -0.25 -5.76 6.03
N ILE A 35 -0.33 -4.42 6.18
CA ILE A 35 -1.61 -3.70 6.26
C ILE A 35 -2.50 -4.02 5.06
N LYS A 36 -1.93 -4.02 3.85
CA LYS A 36 -2.66 -4.33 2.62
C LYS A 36 -3.20 -5.77 2.61
N SER A 37 -2.44 -6.72 3.13
CA SER A 37 -2.86 -8.11 3.30
C SER A 37 -3.93 -8.27 4.39
N SER A 38 -3.80 -7.57 5.52
CA SER A 38 -4.79 -7.59 6.60
C SER A 38 -6.13 -6.99 6.15
N VAL A 39 -6.13 -5.92 5.35
CA VAL A 39 -7.35 -5.37 4.73
C VAL A 39 -8.05 -6.40 3.84
N LEU A 40 -7.29 -7.17 3.05
CA LEU A 40 -7.88 -8.26 2.25
C LEU A 40 -8.50 -9.35 3.13
N GLN A 41 -7.84 -9.72 4.23
CA GLN A 41 -8.41 -10.66 5.21
C GLN A 41 -9.71 -10.12 5.81
N ASP A 42 -9.76 -8.85 6.21
CA ASP A 42 -10.97 -8.22 6.76
C ASP A 42 -12.15 -8.27 5.77
N ILE A 43 -11.88 -8.02 4.47
CA ILE A 43 -12.90 -8.12 3.43
C ILE A 43 -13.39 -9.57 3.28
N LEU A 44 -12.49 -10.55 3.24
CA LEU A 44 -12.86 -11.97 3.12
C LEU A 44 -13.70 -12.45 4.30
N LEU A 45 -13.36 -12.03 5.53
CA LEU A 45 -14.18 -12.32 6.71
C LEU A 45 -15.57 -11.69 6.61
N SER A 46 -15.65 -10.45 6.11
CA SER A 46 -16.91 -9.75 5.88
C SER A 46 -17.78 -10.45 4.82
N VAL A 47 -17.18 -11.11 3.82
CA VAL A 47 -17.88 -11.93 2.81
C VAL A 47 -18.39 -13.24 3.39
N SER A 48 -17.59 -13.96 4.19
CA SER A 48 -18.01 -15.29 4.64
C SER A 48 -19.11 -15.23 5.70
N SER A 49 -19.18 -14.18 6.51
CA SER A 49 -20.22 -14.02 7.52
C SER A 49 -21.67 -14.10 6.96
N PRO A 50 -22.07 -13.30 5.95
CA PRO A 50 -23.38 -13.43 5.31
C PRO A 50 -23.59 -14.77 4.60
N ILE A 51 -22.54 -15.39 4.04
CA ILE A 51 -22.62 -16.74 3.45
C ILE A 51 -22.97 -17.78 4.52
N ILE A 52 -22.25 -17.79 5.65
CA ILE A 52 -22.50 -18.73 6.75
C ILE A 52 -23.89 -18.51 7.33
N ASN A 53 -24.30 -17.25 7.55
CA ASN A 53 -25.65 -16.93 8.03
C ASN A 53 -26.75 -17.40 7.05
N THR A 54 -26.48 -17.33 5.75
CA THR A 54 -27.38 -17.82 4.70
C THR A 54 -27.46 -19.36 4.71
N MET A 55 -26.32 -20.04 4.88
CA MET A 55 -26.28 -21.50 5.01
C MET A 55 -27.06 -21.98 6.25
N GLU A 56 -26.84 -21.35 7.41
CA GLU A 56 -27.55 -21.62 8.66
C GLU A 56 -29.07 -21.45 8.49
N ALA A 57 -29.52 -20.35 7.88
CA ALA A 57 -30.94 -20.09 7.63
C ALA A 57 -31.57 -21.16 6.72
N LEU A 58 -30.86 -21.60 5.67
CA LEU A 58 -31.33 -22.66 4.77
C LEU A 58 -31.44 -24.02 5.48
N LEU A 59 -30.46 -24.38 6.32
CA LEU A 59 -30.48 -25.60 7.12
C LEU A 59 -31.68 -25.60 8.08
N GLN A 60 -31.89 -24.51 8.82
CA GLN A 60 -33.02 -24.39 9.74
C GLN A 60 -34.37 -24.44 9.02
N SER A 61 -34.51 -23.81 7.85
CA SER A 61 -35.73 -23.90 7.03
C SER A 61 -36.00 -25.34 6.58
N ARG A 62 -34.95 -26.08 6.17
CA ARG A 62 -35.05 -27.49 5.79
C ARG A 62 -35.50 -28.37 6.96
N GLU A 63 -34.86 -28.23 8.12
CA GLU A 63 -35.17 -29.02 9.32
C GLU A 63 -36.60 -28.77 9.81
N LYS A 64 -37.03 -27.51 9.82
CA LYS A 64 -38.36 -27.10 10.28
C LYS A 64 -39.46 -27.26 9.21
N LYS A 65 -39.13 -27.74 8.01
CA LYS A 65 -40.01 -27.75 6.81
C LYS A 65 -40.71 -26.39 6.58
N ALA A 66 -40.03 -25.31 6.93
CA ALA A 66 -40.56 -23.96 6.85
C ALA A 66 -40.10 -23.26 5.56
N SER A 67 -40.90 -22.33 5.06
CA SER A 67 -40.48 -21.48 3.94
C SER A 67 -39.33 -20.57 4.36
N SER A 68 -38.27 -20.51 3.54
CA SER A 68 -37.11 -19.66 3.80
C SER A 68 -37.35 -18.25 3.25
N ASN A 69 -36.76 -17.23 3.87
CA ASN A 69 -36.85 -15.86 3.40
C ASN A 69 -35.88 -15.62 2.23
N TYR A 70 -36.24 -16.11 1.03
CA TYR A 70 -35.40 -16.04 -0.15
C TYR A 70 -34.94 -14.62 -0.52
N LYS A 71 -35.74 -13.59 -0.24
CA LYS A 71 -35.34 -12.19 -0.47
C LYS A 71 -34.13 -11.80 0.37
N ALA A 72 -34.14 -12.14 1.66
CA ALA A 72 -33.00 -11.87 2.55
C ALA A 72 -31.76 -12.68 2.14
N LEU A 73 -31.93 -13.95 1.76
CA LEU A 73 -30.83 -14.80 1.31
C LEU A 73 -30.18 -14.27 0.02
N LEU A 74 -30.98 -13.86 -0.96
CA LEU A 74 -30.48 -13.26 -2.21
C LEU A 74 -29.75 -11.93 -1.95
N SER A 75 -30.24 -11.10 -1.01
CA SER A 75 -29.56 -9.88 -0.60
C SER A 75 -28.19 -10.17 0.01
N ASN A 76 -28.11 -11.13 0.94
CA ASN A 76 -26.84 -11.54 1.55
C ASN A 76 -25.84 -12.06 0.51
N PHE A 77 -26.30 -12.84 -0.46
CA PHE A 77 -25.46 -13.33 -1.56
C PHE A 77 -24.97 -12.20 -2.47
N SER A 78 -25.84 -11.25 -2.82
CA SER A 78 -25.48 -10.10 -3.64
C SER A 78 -24.42 -9.23 -2.94
N ASP A 79 -24.60 -8.96 -1.64
CA ASP A 79 -23.64 -8.21 -0.83
C ASP A 79 -22.30 -8.95 -0.74
N SER A 80 -22.34 -10.27 -0.52
CA SER A 80 -21.16 -11.14 -0.49
C SER A 80 -20.38 -11.06 -1.80
N ASN A 81 -21.08 -11.11 -2.94
CA ASN A 81 -20.46 -10.98 -4.27
C ASN A 81 -19.86 -9.59 -4.51
N ALA A 82 -20.53 -8.52 -4.05
CA ALA A 82 -19.99 -7.16 -4.16
C ALA A 82 -18.69 -7.00 -3.34
N LEU A 83 -18.68 -7.51 -2.11
CA LEU A 83 -17.48 -7.54 -1.26
C LEU A 83 -16.37 -8.41 -1.85
N LEU A 84 -16.70 -9.55 -2.46
CA LEU A 84 -15.73 -10.39 -3.16
C LEU A 84 -15.12 -9.66 -4.37
N GLY A 85 -15.95 -8.95 -5.16
CA GLY A 85 -15.47 -8.08 -6.22
C GLY A 85 -14.52 -7.00 -5.72
N HIS A 86 -14.79 -6.42 -4.54
CA HIS A 86 -13.89 -5.47 -3.89
C HIS A 86 -12.55 -6.14 -3.51
N ALA A 87 -12.56 -7.33 -2.90
CA ALA A 87 -11.34 -8.08 -2.58
C ALA A 87 -10.50 -8.39 -3.84
N HIS A 88 -11.13 -8.82 -4.94
CA HIS A 88 -10.45 -9.07 -6.21
C HIS A 88 -9.75 -7.80 -6.75
N ARG A 89 -10.41 -6.65 -6.63
CA ARG A 89 -9.85 -5.36 -7.04
C ARG A 89 -8.64 -4.99 -6.19
N GLU A 90 -8.76 -5.07 -4.87
CA GLU A 90 -7.66 -4.78 -3.93
C GLU A 90 -6.46 -5.73 -4.13
N MET A 91 -6.70 -7.01 -4.40
CA MET A 91 -5.63 -7.96 -4.71
C MET A 91 -4.87 -7.57 -5.99
N SER A 92 -5.58 -7.10 -7.00
CA SER A 92 -4.97 -6.59 -8.23
C SER A 92 -4.10 -5.36 -7.97
N PHE A 93 -4.54 -4.45 -7.10
CA PHE A 93 -3.73 -3.30 -6.67
C PHE A 93 -2.51 -3.68 -5.86
N ASN A 94 -2.64 -4.63 -4.94
CA ASN A 94 -1.51 -5.12 -4.16
C ASN A 94 -0.44 -5.77 -5.06
N ARG A 95 -0.88 -6.57 -6.05
CA ARG A 95 0.01 -7.14 -7.07
C ARG A 95 0.70 -6.05 -7.89
N ARG A 96 -0.05 -5.04 -8.35
CA ARG A 96 0.52 -3.92 -9.10
C ARG A 96 1.58 -3.19 -8.28
N ASP A 97 1.30 -2.89 -7.02
CA ASP A 97 2.23 -2.16 -6.14
C ASP A 97 3.53 -2.95 -5.88
N ALA A 98 3.42 -4.26 -5.63
CA ALA A 98 4.58 -5.13 -5.45
C ALA A 98 5.49 -5.13 -6.70
N LEU A 99 4.88 -5.27 -7.88
CA LEU A 99 5.60 -5.28 -9.15
C LEU A 99 6.19 -3.90 -9.51
N ARG A 100 5.53 -2.80 -9.12
CA ARG A 100 5.94 -1.43 -9.44
C ARG A 100 7.36 -1.10 -8.99
N SER A 101 7.80 -1.65 -7.86
CA SER A 101 9.16 -1.44 -7.34
C SER A 101 10.25 -1.99 -8.28
N HIS A 102 9.92 -2.95 -9.13
CA HIS A 102 10.82 -3.60 -10.08
C HIS A 102 10.79 -2.95 -11.47
N LEU A 103 9.94 -1.95 -11.70
CA LEU A 103 9.87 -1.22 -12.97
C LEU A 103 10.87 -0.06 -13.01
N ASN A 104 11.18 0.38 -14.23
CA ASN A 104 12.01 1.56 -14.46
C ASN A 104 11.38 2.79 -13.74
N PRO A 105 12.15 3.50 -12.90
CA PRO A 105 11.69 4.68 -12.15
C PRO A 105 10.92 5.71 -12.98
N GLU A 106 11.32 5.93 -14.24
CA GLU A 106 10.71 6.90 -15.14
C GLU A 106 9.22 6.64 -15.37
N PHE A 107 8.80 5.38 -15.35
CA PHE A 107 7.40 5.00 -15.61
C PHE A 107 6.64 4.66 -14.33
N ARG A 108 7.29 4.65 -13.17
CA ARG A 108 6.64 4.24 -11.92
C ARG A 108 5.44 5.11 -11.63
N GLN A 109 5.55 6.44 -11.73
CA GLN A 109 4.49 7.38 -11.33
C GLN A 109 3.15 7.12 -12.03
N GLU A 110 3.22 6.68 -13.28
CA GLU A 110 2.10 6.52 -14.21
C GLU A 110 1.33 5.22 -13.98
N PHE A 111 2.03 4.19 -13.50
CA PHE A 111 1.44 2.95 -12.99
C PHE A 111 0.86 3.10 -11.58
N SER A 112 0.33 4.28 -11.28
CA SER A 112 -0.36 4.62 -10.04
C SER A 112 -1.55 3.70 -9.76
N LEU A 113 -1.90 3.58 -8.48
CA LEU A 113 -3.05 2.81 -7.98
C LEU A 113 -4.41 3.41 -8.38
N VAL A 114 -4.43 4.58 -9.02
CA VAL A 114 -5.67 5.28 -9.40
C VAL A 114 -6.36 4.63 -10.60
N VAL A 115 -5.61 4.00 -11.51
CA VAL A 115 -6.18 3.37 -12.71
C VAL A 115 -6.76 2.01 -12.38
N LYS A 116 -8.04 1.74 -12.66
CA LYS A 116 -8.61 0.40 -12.44
C LYS A 116 -7.85 -0.64 -13.28
N PRO A 117 -7.52 -1.83 -12.73
CA PRO A 117 -6.96 -2.91 -13.52
C PRO A 117 -7.87 -3.25 -14.71
N THR A 118 -7.28 -3.38 -15.90
CA THR A 118 -7.95 -3.86 -17.12
C THR A 118 -7.64 -5.34 -17.31
N GLY A 119 -7.64 -5.86 -18.53
CA GLY A 119 -7.10 -7.19 -18.83
C GLY A 119 -5.63 -7.33 -18.42
N PHE A 120 -4.89 -6.21 -18.34
CA PHE A 120 -3.52 -6.16 -17.85
C PHE A 120 -3.39 -5.30 -16.59
N LEU A 121 -2.42 -5.66 -15.73
CA LEU A 121 -2.18 -4.93 -14.48
C LEU A 121 -1.77 -3.47 -14.73
N PHE A 122 -1.16 -3.13 -15.85
CA PHE A 122 -0.53 -1.82 -16.10
C PHE A 122 -1.13 -1.04 -17.28
N ALA A 123 -2.36 -1.40 -17.71
CA ALA A 123 -3.08 -0.92 -18.89
C ALA A 123 -2.83 -1.74 -20.17
N ASP A 124 -3.78 -1.61 -21.10
CA ASP A 124 -3.84 -2.39 -22.34
C ASP A 124 -2.93 -1.81 -23.45
N ASP A 125 -2.71 -0.49 -23.48
CA ASP A 125 -1.85 0.18 -24.47
C ASP A 125 -0.61 0.82 -23.81
N GLN A 126 0.31 -0.04 -23.37
CA GLN A 126 1.55 0.40 -22.72
C GLN A 126 2.44 1.25 -23.65
N SER A 127 2.45 0.95 -24.95
CA SER A 127 3.26 1.67 -25.93
C SER A 127 2.86 3.13 -26.01
N LYS A 128 1.55 3.41 -26.12
CA LYS A 128 1.04 4.77 -26.10
C LYS A 128 1.31 5.44 -24.75
N THR A 129 1.06 4.76 -23.64
CA THR A 129 1.36 5.31 -22.30
C THR A 129 2.84 5.71 -22.19
N ILE A 130 3.78 4.87 -22.61
CA ILE A 130 5.22 5.19 -22.59
C ILE A 130 5.55 6.39 -23.49
N GLN A 131 4.94 6.49 -24.67
CA GLN A 131 5.15 7.62 -25.60
C GLN A 131 4.62 8.92 -25.01
N ASP A 132 3.41 8.91 -24.45
CA ASP A 132 2.78 10.05 -23.79
C ASP A 132 3.64 10.54 -22.62
N ILE A 133 4.19 9.62 -21.82
CA ILE A 133 5.10 9.95 -20.70
C ILE A 133 6.35 10.66 -21.19
N ARG A 134 7.00 10.13 -22.24
CA ARG A 134 8.20 10.76 -22.81
C ARG A 134 7.89 12.13 -23.39
N ALA A 135 6.74 12.29 -24.05
CA ALA A 135 6.30 13.57 -24.59
C ALA A 135 6.04 14.58 -23.45
N THR A 136 5.32 14.18 -22.40
CA THR A 136 5.06 15.01 -21.22
C THR A 136 6.36 15.39 -20.51
N ASN A 137 7.28 14.45 -20.28
CA ASN A 137 8.58 14.73 -19.66
C ASN A 137 9.41 15.72 -20.50
N LYS A 138 9.37 15.63 -21.83
CA LYS A 138 10.02 16.59 -22.72
C LYS A 138 9.43 18.00 -22.55
N VAL A 139 8.10 18.11 -22.49
CA VAL A 139 7.41 19.39 -22.29
C VAL A 139 7.73 19.97 -20.92
N VAL A 140 7.61 19.17 -19.85
CA VAL A 140 7.94 19.59 -18.48
C VAL A 140 9.37 20.10 -18.41
N ASN A 141 10.35 19.34 -18.92
CA ASN A 141 11.74 19.78 -18.95
C ASN A 141 11.93 21.10 -19.72
N THR A 142 11.19 21.31 -20.81
CA THR A 142 11.22 22.57 -21.58
C THR A 142 10.64 23.75 -20.79
N VAL A 143 9.58 23.52 -20.02
CA VAL A 143 8.90 24.55 -19.20
C VAL A 143 9.65 24.84 -17.89
N THR A 144 10.29 23.83 -17.28
CA THR A 144 10.98 23.94 -15.99
C THR A 144 12.45 24.35 -16.11
N GLN A 145 13.03 24.45 -17.31
CA GLN A 145 14.31 25.13 -17.50
C GLN A 145 14.14 26.64 -17.35
N GLY A 146 13.89 27.06 -16.11
CA GLY A 146 14.27 28.40 -15.65
C GLY A 146 15.79 28.49 -15.64
N THR A 147 16.29 29.61 -16.12
CA THR A 147 17.71 29.96 -16.22
C THR A 147 18.55 29.45 -15.05
N PRO A 148 19.71 28.79 -15.29
CA PRO A 148 20.61 28.46 -14.21
C PRO A 148 21.10 29.75 -13.57
N TYR A 149 20.65 30.04 -12.35
CA TYR A 149 21.25 31.07 -11.52
C TYR A 149 22.68 30.60 -11.21
N ASN A 150 23.66 31.20 -11.89
CA ASN A 150 25.08 31.01 -11.61
C ASN A 150 25.32 31.31 -10.12
N ARG A 151 25.34 30.26 -9.29
CA ARG A 151 25.95 30.33 -7.95
C ARG A 151 27.45 30.28 -8.16
N GLU A 152 28.01 31.45 -8.42
CA GLU A 152 29.44 31.69 -8.33
C GLU A 152 29.85 31.40 -6.88
N SER A 153 30.45 30.23 -6.64
CA SER A 153 30.94 29.87 -5.31
C SER A 153 32.24 30.62 -5.06
N SER A 154 32.14 31.81 -4.48
CA SER A 154 33.30 32.48 -3.88
C SER A 154 33.88 31.57 -2.80
N ARG A 155 35.07 31.04 -3.06
CA ARG A 155 35.84 30.19 -2.14
C ARG A 155 36.16 30.99 -0.88
N PHE A 156 35.42 30.75 0.20
CA PHE A 156 35.88 31.10 1.53
C PHE A 156 36.98 30.11 1.92
N GLN A 157 38.24 30.55 1.88
CA GLN A 157 39.36 29.85 2.50
C GLN A 157 39.24 29.99 4.02
N SER A 158 38.97 28.90 4.71
CA SER A 158 39.11 28.83 6.17
C SER A 158 40.59 28.90 6.57
N PRO A 159 40.99 29.70 7.57
CA PRO A 159 42.37 29.70 8.07
C PRO A 159 42.69 28.38 8.77
N GLN A 160 43.88 27.83 8.50
CA GLN A 160 44.41 26.63 9.18
C GLN A 160 44.70 26.93 10.66
N PRO A 161 44.37 26.03 11.60
CA PRO A 161 44.71 26.22 13.01
C PRO A 161 46.21 26.01 13.24
N TYR A 162 46.82 26.93 13.99
CA TYR A 162 48.23 26.87 14.40
C TYR A 162 48.53 25.60 15.20
N ARG A 163 49.56 24.87 14.76
CA ARG A 163 50.13 23.71 15.46
C ARG A 163 51.08 24.20 16.55
N ILE A 164 50.69 24.09 17.82
CA ILE A 164 51.57 24.34 18.95
C ILE A 164 52.56 23.16 19.04
N GLN A 165 53.87 23.44 18.95
CA GLN A 165 54.93 22.49 19.29
C GLN A 165 55.30 22.64 20.77
N PRO A 166 55.56 21.53 21.50
CA PRO A 166 56.04 21.61 22.88
C PRO A 166 57.56 21.74 22.95
N GLU A 167 58.01 22.31 24.07
CA GLU A 167 59.34 22.25 24.70
C GLU A 167 60.46 23.21 24.22
N ASN A 168 60.83 24.15 25.12
CA ASN A 168 62.03 24.10 25.98
C ASN A 168 62.14 25.44 26.76
N LEU A 169 61.91 25.48 28.08
CA LEU A 169 62.86 25.31 29.20
C LEU A 169 63.72 26.55 29.54
N PHE A 170 63.58 26.99 30.80
CA PHE A 170 64.47 27.83 31.64
C PHE A 170 64.56 29.35 31.34
N TYR A 171 64.76 30.30 32.28
CA TYR A 171 65.17 30.35 33.70
C TYR A 171 64.46 31.52 34.40
N GLY A 172 64.25 31.43 35.72
CA GLY A 172 63.87 32.56 36.56
C GLY A 172 65.04 33.49 36.91
N LYS A 173 64.71 34.74 37.25
CA LYS A 173 65.40 35.73 38.11
C LYS A 173 64.45 36.94 38.18
N GLY A 174 64.19 37.63 39.28
CA GLY A 174 64.61 37.59 40.67
C GLY A 174 63.81 38.68 41.41
#